data_AF-A0A960YEQ0-F1
#
_entry.id   AF-A0A960YEQ0-F1
#
_cell.length_a   1.000
_cell.length_b   1.000
_cell.length_c   1.000
_cell.angle_alpha   90.00
_cell.angle_beta   90.00
_cell.angle_gamma   90.00
#
_symmetry.space_group_name_H-M   'P 1'
#
loop_
_entity.id
_entity.type
_entity.pdbx_description
1 polymer ?
#
loop_
_entity_poly.entity_id
_entity_poly.type
_entity_poly.pdbx_seq_one_letter_code
_entity_poly.pdbx_strand_id
1 'polypeptide(L)'
;MYKSEYKLNNLRITGISVAETGIFALEVMIRLYLLNFYTDVVGLKAELAGLAISAGIFWDAISDPLMGILSDKTQSSLGKRRPYILAGSIGLALATFIIFNPPFLESNSAKFSYLLLSF
;
A
#
# COMPACT_ATOMS: atom_id res chain seq x y z
N MET A 1 -12.42 -0.43 -35.91
CA MET A 1 -12.37 1.04 -35.98
C MET A 1 -11.87 1.57 -34.64
N TYR A 2 -10.55 1.50 -34.42
CA TYR A 2 -9.91 1.90 -33.15
C TYR A 2 -9.84 3.44 -33.12
N LYS A 3 -10.53 4.08 -32.18
CA LYS A 3 -10.53 5.55 -32.05
C LYS A 3 -9.12 6.04 -31.73
N SER A 4 -8.77 7.14 -32.41
CA SER A 4 -7.50 7.86 -32.37
C SER A 4 -6.96 8.10 -30.96
N GLU A 5 -5.65 7.96 -30.84
CA GLU A 5 -4.78 8.29 -29.72
C GLU A 5 -5.17 9.61 -29.02
N TYR A 6 -5.71 9.52 -27.81
CA TYR A 6 -5.68 10.65 -26.88
C TYR A 6 -4.24 10.83 -26.40
N LYS A 7 -3.47 11.67 -27.11
CA LYS A 7 -2.13 12.08 -26.67
C LYS A 7 -2.27 12.85 -25.36
N LEU A 8 -1.83 12.27 -24.24
CA LEU A 8 -1.85 12.94 -22.95
C LEU A 8 -0.88 14.14 -23.00
N ASN A 9 -1.31 15.28 -22.45
CA ASN A 9 -0.45 16.46 -22.32
C ASN A 9 0.76 16.13 -21.42
N ASN A 10 1.96 16.59 -21.79
CA ASN A 10 3.20 16.44 -21.03
C ASN A 10 3.03 16.81 -19.55
N LEU A 11 2.24 17.85 -19.23
CA LEU A 11 1.96 18.25 -17.84
C LEU A 11 1.21 17.17 -17.03
N ARG A 12 0.32 16.41 -17.67
CA ARG A 12 -0.38 15.30 -17.01
C ARG A 12 0.53 14.11 -16.81
N ILE A 13 1.39 13.84 -17.79
CA ILE A 13 2.35 12.74 -17.73
C ILE A 13 3.31 12.97 -16.57
N THR A 14 3.92 14.17 -16.49
CA THR A 14 4.82 14.52 -15.37
C THR A 14 4.11 14.44 -14.02
N GLY A 15 2.85 14.91 -13.93
CA GLY A 15 2.07 14.79 -12.69
C GLY A 15 1.84 13.34 -12.24
N ILE A 16 1.54 12.43 -13.16
CA ILE A 16 1.37 11.00 -12.86
C ILE A 16 2.70 10.38 -12.43
N SER A 17 3.79 10.67 -13.16
CA SER A 17 5.11 10.13 -12.84
C SER A 17 5.60 10.56 -11.45
N VAL A 18 5.35 11.81 -11.06
CA VAL A 18 5.70 12.31 -9.70
C VAL A 18 4.91 11.53 -8.63
N ALA A 19 3.61 11.31 -8.84
CA ALA A 19 2.79 10.56 -7.90
C ALA A 19 3.24 9.10 -7.77
N GLU A 20 3.51 8.44 -8.90
CA GLU A 20 4.00 7.05 -8.94
C GLU A 20 5.34 6.89 -8.25
N THR A 21 6.26 7.84 -8.47
CA THR A 21 7.57 7.83 -7.80
C THR A 21 7.42 7.90 -6.27
N GLY A 22 6.48 8.72 -5.76
CA GLY A 22 6.22 8.81 -4.32
C GLY A 22 5.68 7.50 -3.74
N ILE A 23 4.73 6.86 -4.43
CA ILE A 23 4.17 5.57 -4.01
C ILE A 23 5.26 4.49 -4.00
N PHE A 24 6.04 4.39 -5.08
CA PHE A 24 7.11 3.42 -5.20
C PHE A 24 8.20 3.61 -4.13
N ALA A 25 8.56 4.85 -3.82
CA ALA A 25 9.53 5.15 -2.77
C ALA A 25 9.07 4.65 -1.39
N LEU A 26 7.80 4.87 -1.05
CA LEU A 26 7.20 4.35 0.20
C LEU A 26 7.18 2.82 0.22
N GLU A 27 6.78 2.20 -0.89
CA GLU A 27 6.70 0.75 -1.00
C GLU A 27 8.08 0.09 -0.81
N VAL A 28 9.11 0.62 -1.47
CA VAL A 28 10.49 0.15 -1.32
C VAL A 28 10.97 0.33 0.12
N MET A 29 10.69 1.48 0.73
CA MET A 29 11.04 1.73 2.13
C MET A 29 10.41 0.68 3.07
N ILE A 30 9.11 0.41 2.92
CA ILE A 30 8.41 -0.59 3.73
C ILE A 30 9.03 -1.97 3.51
N ARG A 31 9.21 -2.40 2.25
CA ARG A 31 9.75 -3.73 1.92
C ARG A 31 11.15 -3.97 2.49
N LEU A 32 12.00 -2.94 2.53
CA LEU A 32 13.37 -3.05 3.02
C LEU A 32 13.49 -2.94 4.54
N TYR A 33 12.65 -2.11 5.17
CA TYR A 33 12.84 -1.73 6.58
C TYR A 33 11.87 -2.44 7.54
N LEU A 34 10.66 -2.78 7.11
CA LEU A 34 9.59 -3.23 8.01
C LEU A 34 9.97 -4.47 8.81
N LEU A 35 10.64 -5.45 8.20
CA LEU A 35 11.07 -6.66 8.89
C LEU A 35 12.03 -6.32 10.05
N ASN A 36 13.08 -5.56 9.77
CA ASN A 36 14.06 -5.15 10.78
C ASN A 36 13.43 -4.28 11.88
N PHE A 37 12.48 -3.41 11.52
CA PHE A 37 11.73 -2.62 12.51
C PHE A 37 10.96 -3.53 13.49
N TYR A 38 10.23 -4.53 12.97
CA TYR A 38 9.45 -5.41 13.84
C TYR A 38 10.32 -6.40 14.64
N THR A 39 11.46 -6.85 14.10
CA THR A 39 12.36 -7.76 14.83
C THR A 39 13.22 -7.04 15.86
N ASP A 40 13.87 -5.95 15.47
CA ASP A 40 14.97 -5.38 16.25
C ASP A 40 14.49 -4.23 17.14
N VAL A 41 13.47 -3.48 16.70
CA VAL A 41 12.92 -2.35 17.47
C VAL A 41 11.71 -2.79 18.30
N VAL A 42 10.73 -3.44 17.66
CA VAL A 42 9.50 -3.89 18.35
C VAL A 42 9.76 -5.18 19.14
N GLY A 43 10.76 -5.97 18.79
CA GLY A 43 11.09 -7.22 19.49
C GLY A 43 10.07 -8.34 19.24
N LEU A 44 9.53 -8.42 18.01
CA LEU A 44 8.74 -9.57 17.54
C LEU A 44 9.68 -10.67 17.04
N LYS A 45 9.38 -11.93 17.36
CA LYS A 45 10.14 -13.06 16.80
C LYS A 45 10.18 -12.99 15.27
N ALA A 46 11.37 -13.15 14.69
CA ALA A 46 11.60 -13.06 13.25
C ALA A 46 10.72 -13.99 12.41
N GLU A 47 10.48 -15.22 12.88
CA GLU A 47 9.59 -16.17 12.23
C GLU A 47 8.15 -15.63 12.08
N LEU A 48 7.63 -15.00 13.14
CA LEU A 48 6.29 -14.42 13.14
C LEU A 48 6.22 -13.16 12.28
N ALA A 49 7.23 -12.29 12.36
CA ALA A 49 7.31 -11.10 11.52
C ALA A 49 7.36 -11.46 10.03
N GLY A 50 8.20 -12.43 9.66
CA GLY A 50 8.29 -12.93 8.29
C GLY A 50 6.97 -13.55 7.79
N LEU A 51 6.27 -14.31 8.64
CA LEU A 51 4.96 -14.87 8.29
C LEU A 51 3.91 -13.78 8.07
N ALA A 52 3.84 -12.77 8.95
CA ALA A 52 2.88 -11.68 8.81
C ALA A 52 3.13 -10.85 7.54
N ILE A 53 4.38 -10.47 7.29
CA ILE A 53 4.76 -9.73 6.07
C ILE A 53 4.47 -10.56 4.82
N SER A 54 4.75 -11.86 4.85
CA SER A 54 4.45 -12.74 3.72
C SER A 54 2.96 -12.82 3.45
N ALA A 55 2.14 -12.96 4.51
CA ALA A 55 0.68 -12.95 4.39
C ALA A 55 0.17 -11.62 3.78
N GLY A 56 0.77 -10.50 4.16
CA GLY A 56 0.51 -9.20 3.57
C GLY A 56 0.83 -9.14 2.07
N ILE A 57 1.99 -9.63 1.66
CA ILE A 57 2.35 -9.72 0.23
C ILE A 57 1.36 -10.60 -0.56
N PHE A 58 0.91 -11.71 0.04
CA PHE A 58 -0.14 -12.54 -0.57
C PHE A 58 -1.47 -11.80 -0.69
N TRP A 59 -1.80 -10.98 0.30
CA TRP A 59 -2.99 -10.13 0.25
C TRP A 59 -2.89 -9.11 -0.88
N ASP A 60 -1.76 -8.41 -1.03
CA ASP A 60 -1.51 -7.45 -2.11
C ASP A 60 -1.72 -8.09 -3.50
N ALA A 61 -1.17 -9.29 -3.68
CA ALA A 61 -1.30 -10.06 -4.93
C ALA A 61 -2.77 -10.34 -5.32
N ILE A 62 -3.68 -10.35 -4.34
CA ILE A 62 -5.12 -10.53 -4.55
C ILE A 62 -5.83 -9.18 -4.67
N SER A 63 -5.54 -8.21 -3.78
CA SER A 63 -6.22 -6.93 -3.73
C SER A 63 -5.92 -6.05 -4.95
N ASP A 64 -4.71 -6.13 -5.51
CA ASP A 64 -4.29 -5.31 -6.64
C ASP A 64 -5.14 -5.58 -7.91
N PRO A 65 -5.29 -6.84 -8.38
CA PRO A 65 -6.22 -7.16 -9.46
C PRO A 65 -7.68 -6.78 -9.16
N LEU A 66 -8.13 -6.99 -7.92
CA LEU A 66 -9.51 -6.66 -7.52
C LEU A 66 -9.77 -5.16 -7.62
N MET A 67 -8.85 -4.33 -7.15
CA MET A 67 -8.93 -2.87 -7.28
C MET A 67 -8.88 -2.42 -8.74
N GLY A 68 -8.10 -3.10 -9.58
CA GLY A 68 -8.13 -2.88 -11.04
C GLY A 68 -9.54 -3.04 -11.60
N ILE A 69 -10.18 -4.18 -11.33
CA ILE A 69 -11.55 -4.49 -11.79
C ILE A 69 -12.57 -3.48 -11.23
N LEU A 70 -12.47 -3.15 -9.94
CA LEU A 70 -13.39 -2.22 -9.27
C LEU A 70 -13.29 -0.82 -9.87
N SER A 71 -12.06 -0.33 -10.04
CA SER A 71 -11.81 1.01 -10.58
C SER A 71 -12.28 1.16 -12.03
N ASP A 72 -12.16 0.11 -12.84
CA ASP A 72 -12.60 0.12 -14.24
C ASP A 72 -14.13 0.14 -14.39
N LYS A 73 -14.85 -0.49 -13.45
CA LYS A 73 -16.33 -0.52 -13.40
C LYS A 73 -16.93 0.75 -12.79
N THR A 74 -16.13 1.58 -12.13
CA THR A 74 -16.63 2.74 -11.40
C THR A 74 -17.05 3.87 -12.32
N GLN A 75 -18.28 4.35 -12.14
CA GLN A 75 -18.80 5.56 -12.80
C GLN A 75 -18.95 6.64 -11.74
N SER A 76 -18.00 7.58 -11.67
CA SER A 76 -18.07 8.72 -10.77
C SER A 76 -17.99 10.04 -11.57
N SER A 77 -18.55 11.11 -11.01
CA SER A 77 -18.47 12.46 -11.57
C SER A 77 -17.03 13.01 -11.63
N LEU A 78 -16.13 12.49 -10.79
CA LEU A 78 -14.70 12.80 -10.79
C LEU A 78 -13.92 11.97 -11.83
N GLY A 79 -14.59 11.08 -12.56
CA GLY A 79 -13.98 10.10 -13.46
C GLY A 79 -13.73 8.75 -12.78
N LYS A 80 -13.29 7.77 -13.56
CA LYS A 80 -13.22 6.36 -13.11
C LYS A 80 -12.20 6.10 -12.00
N ARG A 81 -10.99 6.70 -12.12
CA ARG A 81 -9.84 6.37 -11.25
C ARG A 81 -9.50 7.42 -10.19
N ARG A 82 -9.95 8.67 -10.36
CA ARG A 82 -9.59 9.78 -9.45
C ARG A 82 -10.05 9.59 -8.00
N PRO A 83 -11.27 9.09 -7.71
CA PRO A 83 -11.69 8.84 -6.33
C PRO A 83 -10.77 7.84 -5.62
N TYR A 84 -10.37 6.77 -6.31
CA TYR A 84 -9.49 5.73 -5.76
C TYR A 84 -8.09 6.25 -5.50
N ILE A 85 -7.54 7.08 -6.39
CA ILE A 85 -6.22 7.67 -6.17
C ILE A 85 -6.24 8.57 -4.94
N LEU A 86 -7.25 9.44 -4.79
CA LEU A 86 -7.34 10.35 -3.64
C LEU A 86 -7.58 9.59 -2.32
N ALA A 87 -8.54 8.67 -2.30
CA ALA A 87 -8.81 7.86 -1.12
C ALA A 87 -7.63 6.94 -0.78
N GLY A 88 -7.00 6.34 -1.80
CA GLY A 88 -5.84 5.47 -1.67
C GLY A 88 -4.62 6.21 -1.14
N SER A 89 -4.34 7.46 -1.57
CA SER A 89 -3.23 8.25 -1.02
C SER A 89 -3.41 8.53 0.48
N ILE A 90 -4.62 8.87 0.91
CA ILE A 90 -4.92 9.10 2.33
C ILE A 90 -4.82 7.79 3.11
N GLY A 91 -5.43 6.71 2.58
CA GLY A 91 -5.39 5.38 3.18
C GLY A 91 -3.96 4.87 3.35
N LEU A 92 -3.12 5.00 2.31
CA LEU A 92 -1.71 4.60 2.35
C LEU A 92 -0.92 5.37 3.40
N ALA A 93 -1.14 6.69 3.51
CA ALA A 93 -0.47 7.51 4.52
C ALA A 93 -0.87 7.08 5.94
N LEU A 94 -2.16 6.81 6.17
CA LEU A 94 -2.66 6.34 7.47
C LEU A 94 -2.16 4.93 7.80
N ALA A 95 -2.23 4.00 6.85
CA ALA A 95 -1.74 2.62 7.03
C ALA A 95 -0.24 2.61 7.36
N THR A 96 0.55 3.38 6.60
CA THR A 96 2.00 3.52 6.86
C THR A 96 2.27 4.13 8.23
N PHE A 97 1.46 5.09 8.68
CA PHE A 97 1.59 5.64 10.03
C PHE A 97 1.28 4.58 11.10
N ILE A 98 0.20 3.82 10.93
CA ILE A 98 -0.25 2.81 11.90
C ILE A 98 0.75 1.66 12.00
N ILE A 99 1.26 1.14 10.87
CA ILE A 99 2.18 0.00 10.86
C ILE A 99 3.51 0.33 11.57
N PHE A 100 3.97 1.59 11.52
CA PHE A 100 5.16 2.06 12.22
C PHE A 100 4.90 2.67 13.60
N ASN A 101 3.63 2.69 14.06
CA ASN A 101 3.25 3.17 15.38
C ASN A 101 2.51 2.08 16.19
N PRO A 102 3.13 0.91 16.45
CA PRO A 102 2.53 -0.11 17.29
C PRO A 102 2.41 0.38 18.75
N PRO A 103 1.30 0.08 19.45
CA PRO A 103 1.22 0.31 20.89
C PRO A 103 2.22 -0.59 21.62
N PHE A 104 2.50 -0.28 22.88
CA PHE A 104 3.33 -1.15 23.71
C PHE A 104 2.60 -2.48 23.96
N LEU A 105 3.10 -3.56 23.38
CA LEU A 105 2.54 -4.91 23.48
C LEU A 105 3.62 -5.85 24.02
N GLU A 106 3.33 -6.58 25.09
CA GLU A 106 4.30 -7.51 25.68
C GLU A 106 4.33 -8.86 24.95
N SER A 107 3.17 -9.36 24.53
CA SER A 107 3.05 -10.66 23.89
C SER A 107 3.45 -10.64 22.41
N ASN A 108 4.22 -11.65 22.00
CA ASN A 108 4.51 -11.91 20.58
C ASN A 108 3.24 -12.15 19.75
N SER A 109 2.21 -12.79 20.32
CA SER A 109 0.95 -13.00 19.61
C SER A 109 0.24 -11.68 19.33
N ALA A 110 0.24 -10.76 20.30
CA ALA A 110 -0.40 -9.45 20.15
C ALA A 110 0.34 -8.58 19.11
N LYS A 111 1.69 -8.56 19.16
CA LYS A 111 2.53 -7.90 18.15
C LYS A 111 2.29 -8.46 16.75
N PHE A 112 2.21 -9.78 16.62
CA PHE A 112 1.92 -10.45 15.35
C PHE A 112 0.53 -10.08 14.81
N SER A 113 -0.51 -10.15 15.64
CA SER A 113 -1.86 -9.75 15.26
C SER A 113 -1.95 -8.28 14.87
N TYR A 114 -1.24 -7.41 15.59
CA TYR A 114 -1.16 -6.00 15.23
C TYR A 114 -0.56 -5.80 13.84
N LEU A 115 0.64 -6.37 13.60
CA LEU A 115 1.31 -6.29 12.30
C LEU A 115 0.39 -6.77 11.18
N LEU A 116 -0.23 -7.94 11.34
CA LEU A 116 -1.10 -8.55 10.34
C LEU A 116 -2.34 -7.71 10.01
N LEU A 117 -2.90 -6.99 10.99
CA LEU A 117 -4.06 -6.11 10.78
C LEU A 117 -3.68 -4.74 10.24
N SER A 118 -2.45 -4.29 10.47
CA SER A 118 -1.95 -2.99 10.04
C SER A 118 -1.22 -3.00 8.70
N PHE A 119 -0.86 -4.18 8.22
CA PHE A 119 -0.25 -4.41 6.90
C PHE A 119 -1.32 -4.32 5.82
#